data_AF-A0A847VMT0-F1
#
_entry.id   AF-A0A847VMT0-F1
#
_cell.length_a   1.000
_cell.length_b   1.000
_cell.length_c   1.000
_cell.angle_alpha   90.00
_cell.angle_beta   90.00
_cell.angle_gamma   90.00
#
_symmetry.space_group_name_H-M   'P 1'
#
loop_
_entity.id
_entity.type
_entity.pdbx_description
1 polymer ?
#
loop_
_entity_poly.entity_id
_entity_poly.type
_entity_poly.pdbx_seq_one_letter_code
_entity_poly.pdbx_strand_id
1 'polypeptide(L)'
;MPIWKQAVSPEILNTISRDTAVSHLGIEFIEVGDDFLRARVPVGAHTRQPYGLLHGGVSVVLAETLGSCGAVYACPEGWRAVGLDINANHLRAATRGWVTGTARAGSRHRPR
;
A
#
# COMPACT_ATOMS: atom_id res chain seq x y z
N MET A 1 -19.35 5.35 -8.58
CA MET A 1 -18.75 6.65 -8.21
C MET A 1 -17.49 6.36 -7.44
N PRO A 2 -16.36 6.99 -7.79
CA PRO A 2 -15.10 6.79 -7.11
C PRO A 2 -15.19 7.15 -5.63
N ILE A 3 -14.42 6.45 -4.79
CA ILE A 3 -14.41 6.63 -3.34
C ILE A 3 -13.56 7.82 -2.88
N TRP A 4 -12.75 8.34 -3.80
CA TRP A 4 -11.75 9.38 -3.55
C TRP A 4 -12.40 10.74 -3.35
N LYS A 5 -11.86 11.50 -2.40
CA LYS A 5 -12.25 12.89 -2.08
C LYS A 5 -11.21 13.90 -2.55
N GLN A 6 -10.05 13.41 -2.96
CA GLN A 6 -8.92 14.17 -3.46
C GLN A 6 -8.43 13.51 -4.76
N ALA A 7 -7.75 14.27 -5.62
CA ALA A 7 -7.15 13.71 -6.83
C ALA A 7 -6.07 12.69 -6.45
N VAL A 8 -6.15 11.48 -7.02
CA VAL A 8 -5.22 10.39 -6.74
C VAL A 8 -4.87 9.68 -8.03
N SER A 9 -3.57 9.40 -8.21
CA SER A 9 -3.03 8.65 -9.35
C SER A 9 -1.77 7.90 -8.92
N PRO A 10 -1.31 6.89 -9.67
CA PRO A 10 -0.03 6.24 -9.41
C PRO A 10 1.14 7.23 -9.38
N GLU A 11 1.15 8.23 -10.27
CA GLU A 11 2.21 9.24 -10.35
C GLU A 11 2.28 10.10 -9.09
N ILE A 12 1.11 10.53 -8.58
CA ILE A 12 1.01 11.29 -7.33
C ILE A 12 1.55 10.44 -6.18
N LEU A 13 1.05 9.20 -6.04
CA LEU A 13 1.41 8.31 -4.94
C LEU A 13 2.89 7.94 -4.94
N ASN A 14 3.47 7.65 -6.11
CA ASN A 14 4.90 7.38 -6.25
C ASN A 14 5.75 8.63 -5.98
N THR A 15 5.26 9.83 -6.35
CA THR A 15 5.97 11.09 -6.12
C THR A 15 6.09 11.43 -4.64
N ILE A 16 5.00 11.32 -3.89
CA ILE A 16 5.00 11.61 -2.44
C ILE A 16 5.72 10.54 -1.62
N SER A 17 5.96 9.38 -2.21
CA SER A 17 6.63 8.24 -1.56
C SER A 17 8.15 8.27 -1.71
N ARG A 18 8.71 9.23 -2.45
CA ARG A 18 10.18 9.38 -2.59
C ARG A 18 10.83 9.69 -1.25
N ASP A 19 12.03 9.15 -1.08
CA ASP A 19 12.86 9.29 0.13
C ASP A 19 12.13 8.80 1.41
N THR A 20 11.29 7.78 1.26
CA THR A 20 10.60 7.10 2.38
C THR A 20 10.87 5.59 2.36
N ALA A 21 10.39 4.89 3.37
CA ALA A 21 10.43 3.42 3.42
C ALA A 21 9.83 2.77 2.15
N VAL A 22 8.80 3.39 1.55
CA VAL A 22 8.14 2.91 0.33
C VAL A 22 9.14 2.82 -0.83
N SER A 23 9.84 3.92 -1.14
CA SER A 23 10.85 3.94 -2.20
C SER A 23 12.09 3.11 -1.85
N HIS A 24 12.51 3.07 -0.58
CA HIS A 24 13.64 2.24 -0.15
C HIS A 24 13.41 0.74 -0.32
N LEU A 25 12.17 0.28 -0.18
CA LEU A 25 11.78 -1.11 -0.41
C LEU A 25 11.42 -1.40 -1.88
N GLY A 26 11.46 -0.38 -2.75
CA GLY A 26 11.07 -0.51 -4.16
C GLY A 26 9.58 -0.73 -4.38
N ILE A 27 8.73 -0.27 -3.45
CA ILE A 27 7.28 -0.34 -3.62
C ILE A 27 6.85 0.67 -4.70
N GLU A 28 6.07 0.20 -5.66
CA GLU A 28 5.57 0.99 -6.78
C GLU A 28 4.04 0.91 -6.83
N PHE A 29 3.36 2.05 -6.78
CA PHE A 29 1.94 2.15 -7.13
C PHE A 29 1.80 1.99 -8.64
N ILE A 30 0.87 1.12 -9.07
CA ILE A 30 0.71 0.75 -10.49
C ILE A 30 -0.71 0.97 -11.00
N GLU A 31 -1.71 1.13 -10.13
CA GLU A 31 -3.09 1.35 -10.54
C GLU A 31 -3.90 2.03 -9.44
N VAL A 32 -4.80 2.92 -9.87
CA VAL A 32 -5.84 3.52 -9.06
C VAL A 32 -7.16 3.26 -9.77
N GLY A 33 -8.04 2.47 -9.15
CA GLY A 33 -9.41 2.26 -9.63
C GLY A 33 -10.41 3.14 -8.88
N ASP A 34 -11.69 2.97 -9.18
CA ASP A 34 -12.76 3.73 -8.51
C ASP A 34 -12.82 3.46 -6.99
N ASP A 35 -12.46 2.27 -6.54
CA ASP A 35 -12.60 1.81 -5.15
C ASP A 35 -11.40 1.02 -4.62
N PHE A 36 -10.27 1.06 -5.34
CA PHE A 36 -9.07 0.32 -4.97
C PHE A 36 -7.77 1.02 -5.35
N LEU A 37 -6.71 0.70 -4.61
CA LEU A 37 -5.32 1.01 -4.97
C LEU A 37 -4.56 -0.30 -5.21
N ARG A 38 -3.62 -0.31 -6.16
CA ARG A 38 -2.71 -1.42 -6.40
C ARG A 38 -1.26 -0.96 -6.42
N ALA A 39 -0.41 -1.70 -5.73
CA ALA A 39 1.04 -1.50 -5.73
C ALA A 39 1.74 -2.85 -5.77
N ARG A 40 3.03 -2.84 -6.10
CA ARG A 40 3.89 -4.03 -6.12
C ARG A 40 5.20 -3.78 -5.39
N VAL A 41 5.80 -4.84 -4.86
CA VAL A 41 7.10 -4.84 -4.21
C VAL A 41 8.00 -5.92 -4.82
N PRO A 42 9.27 -5.65 -5.12
CA PRO A 42 10.16 -6.65 -5.68
C PRO A 42 10.55 -7.65 -4.59
N VAL A 43 10.82 -8.91 -4.96
CA VAL A 43 11.33 -9.94 -4.07
C VAL A 43 12.83 -10.10 -4.33
N GLY A 44 13.65 -9.36 -3.60
CA GLY A 44 15.09 -9.21 -3.85
C GLY A 44 15.90 -8.83 -2.61
N ALA A 45 17.07 -8.24 -2.81
CA ALA A 45 18.07 -8.00 -1.76
C ALA A 45 17.52 -7.22 -0.55
N HIS A 46 16.71 -6.18 -0.79
CA HIS A 46 16.21 -5.30 0.27
C HIS A 46 14.87 -5.74 0.88
N THR A 47 14.27 -6.81 0.38
CA THR A 47 12.91 -7.23 0.75
C THR A 47 12.81 -8.68 1.19
N ARG A 48 13.86 -9.46 0.99
CA ARG A 48 13.93 -10.85 1.46
C ARG A 48 14.37 -10.92 2.91
N GLN A 49 13.86 -11.92 3.59
CA GLN A 49 14.39 -12.38 4.87
C GLN A 49 15.60 -13.32 4.68
N PRO A 50 16.35 -13.69 5.74
CA PRO A 50 17.59 -14.48 5.63
C PRO A 50 17.46 -15.82 4.89
N TYR A 51 16.27 -16.42 4.85
CA TYR A 51 16.02 -17.66 4.11
C TYR A 51 15.67 -17.47 2.62
N GLY A 52 15.84 -16.26 2.08
CA GLY A 52 15.63 -15.97 0.66
C GLY A 52 14.15 -15.84 0.23
N LEU A 53 13.22 -15.86 1.18
CA LEU A 53 11.79 -15.57 0.97
C LEU A 53 11.50 -14.09 1.13
N LEU A 54 10.43 -13.56 0.52
CA LEU A 54 9.91 -12.24 0.88
C LEU A 54 9.69 -12.17 2.40
N HIS A 55 10.22 -11.13 3.04
CA HIS A 55 10.05 -10.92 4.47
C HIS A 55 8.57 -10.62 4.76
N GLY A 56 7.96 -11.34 5.72
CA GLY A 56 6.53 -11.17 6.05
C GLY A 56 6.16 -9.72 6.39
N GLY A 57 7.03 -9.06 7.17
CA GLY A 57 6.90 -7.62 7.47
C GLY A 57 6.92 -6.71 6.24
N VAL A 58 7.61 -7.06 5.14
CA VAL A 58 7.58 -6.25 3.91
C VAL A 58 6.22 -6.37 3.21
N SER A 59 5.58 -7.54 3.27
CA SER A 59 4.19 -7.68 2.84
C SER A 59 3.24 -6.82 3.67
N VAL A 60 3.50 -6.69 4.98
CA VAL A 60 2.73 -5.81 5.86
C VAL A 60 3.00 -4.34 5.54
N VAL A 61 4.24 -3.93 5.26
CA VAL A 61 4.54 -2.56 4.80
C VAL A 61 3.82 -2.23 3.50
N LEU A 62 3.77 -3.16 2.53
CA LEU A 62 3.00 -2.99 1.30
C LEU A 62 1.50 -2.80 1.59
N ALA A 63 0.93 -3.63 2.47
CA ALA A 63 -0.47 -3.55 2.86
C ALA A 63 -0.81 -2.24 3.59
N GLU A 64 0.01 -1.86 4.57
CA GLU A 64 -0.15 -0.62 5.35
C GLU A 64 -0.01 0.62 4.47
N THR A 65 0.96 0.61 3.54
CA THR A 65 1.16 1.70 2.56
C THR A 65 -0.10 1.90 1.72
N LEU A 66 -0.65 0.81 1.15
CA LEU A 66 -1.87 0.87 0.36
C LEU A 66 -3.09 1.31 1.18
N GLY A 67 -3.24 0.78 2.40
CA GLY A 67 -4.35 1.10 3.30
C GLY A 67 -4.32 2.55 3.76
N SER A 68 -3.17 3.03 4.22
CA SER A 68 -2.97 4.41 4.67
C SER A 68 -3.17 5.42 3.54
N CYS A 69 -2.59 5.20 2.35
CA CYS A 69 -2.87 6.06 1.19
C CYS A 69 -4.35 6.02 0.81
N GLY A 70 -4.96 4.83 0.75
CA GLY A 70 -6.39 4.70 0.46
C GLY A 70 -7.27 5.48 1.44
N ALA A 71 -6.93 5.46 2.73
CA ALA A 71 -7.63 6.20 3.78
C ALA A 71 -7.47 7.72 3.59
N VAL A 72 -6.25 8.22 3.43
CA VAL A 72 -5.98 9.66 3.27
C VAL A 72 -6.73 10.25 2.07
N TYR A 73 -6.65 9.60 0.90
CA TYR A 73 -7.30 10.11 -0.32
C TYR A 73 -8.82 9.91 -0.34
N ALA A 74 -9.37 9.05 0.54
CA ALA A 74 -10.81 8.93 0.76
C ALA A 74 -11.36 9.90 1.81
N CYS A 75 -10.49 10.63 2.53
CA CYS A 75 -10.87 11.66 3.49
C CYS A 75 -10.94 13.06 2.81
N PRO A 76 -11.75 13.99 3.35
CA PRO A 76 -11.75 15.38 2.88
C PRO A 76 -10.35 16.00 2.93
N GLU A 77 -10.09 16.98 2.07
CA GLU A 77 -8.83 17.71 2.07
C GLU A 77 -8.52 18.32 3.45
N GLY A 78 -7.24 18.30 3.84
CA GLY A 78 -6.76 18.76 5.14
C GLY A 78 -6.85 17.73 6.28
N TRP A 79 -7.56 16.62 6.08
CA TRP A 79 -7.60 15.52 7.05
C TRP A 79 -6.39 14.62 6.92
N ARG A 80 -6.02 13.96 8.03
CA ARG A 80 -4.97 12.93 8.07
C ARG A 80 -5.55 11.62 8.55
N ALA A 81 -4.98 10.53 8.06
CA ALA A 81 -5.24 9.17 8.55
C ALA A 81 -3.93 8.58 9.05
N VAL A 82 -4.02 7.75 10.09
CA VAL A 82 -2.91 6.98 10.64
C VAL A 82 -3.37 5.54 10.84
N GLY A 83 -2.47 4.59 10.60
CA GLY A 83 -2.70 3.19 10.91
C GLY A 83 -2.95 2.99 12.41
N LEU A 84 -4.00 2.24 12.75
CA LEU A 84 -4.33 1.93 14.15
C LEU A 84 -3.95 0.49 14.49
N ASP A 85 -4.34 -0.45 13.64
CA ASP A 85 -4.08 -1.88 13.80
C ASP A 85 -3.93 -2.53 12.43
N ILE A 86 -3.05 -3.53 12.33
CA ILE A 86 -2.88 -4.35 11.14
C ILE A 86 -2.61 -5.79 11.54
N ASN A 87 -3.27 -6.72 10.86
CA ASN A 87 -3.01 -8.15 10.96
C ASN A 87 -2.83 -8.76 9.56
N ALA A 88 -2.05 -9.82 9.46
CA ALA A 88 -1.79 -10.50 8.21
C ALA A 88 -1.54 -12.00 8.43
N ASN A 89 -2.04 -12.82 7.52
CA ASN A 89 -1.72 -14.24 7.41
C ASN A 89 -0.79 -14.47 6.22
N HIS A 90 0.35 -15.11 6.43
CA HIS A 90 1.32 -15.42 5.37
C HIS A 90 1.01 -16.77 4.73
N LEU A 91 0.20 -16.76 3.66
CA LEU A 91 -0.36 -17.99 3.07
C LEU A 91 0.62 -18.74 2.15
N ARG A 92 1.48 -18.01 1.42
CA ARG A 92 2.39 -18.59 0.43
C ARG A 92 3.68 -17.79 0.34
N ALA A 93 4.80 -18.50 0.32
CA ALA A 93 6.12 -17.89 0.16
C ALA A 93 6.36 -17.38 -1.27
N ALA A 94 7.06 -16.25 -1.40
CA ALA A 94 7.55 -15.72 -2.67
C ALA A 94 9.08 -15.66 -2.64
N THR A 95 9.74 -16.12 -3.70
CA THR A 95 11.21 -16.25 -3.76
C THR A 95 11.87 -15.36 -4.81
N ARG A 96 11.13 -14.79 -5.76
CA ARG A 96 11.62 -13.91 -6.82
C ARG A 96 10.47 -13.13 -7.46
N GLY A 97 10.80 -12.18 -8.34
CA GLY A 97 9.82 -11.42 -9.10
C GLY A 97 9.17 -10.33 -8.24
N TRP A 98 7.87 -10.14 -8.42
CA TRP A 98 7.08 -9.10 -7.76
C TRP A 98 5.93 -9.70 -6.97
N VAL A 99 5.62 -9.12 -5.81
CA VAL A 99 4.38 -9.35 -5.10
C VAL A 99 3.49 -8.12 -5.26
N THR A 100 2.25 -8.34 -5.69
CA THR A 100 1.28 -7.28 -5.92
C THR A 100 0.25 -7.28 -4.80
N GLY A 101 0.04 -6.11 -4.18
CA GLY A 101 -1.01 -5.87 -3.21
C GLY A 101 -2.14 -5.04 -3.84
N THR A 102 -3.39 -5.36 -3.50
CA THR A 102 -4.55 -4.53 -3.85
C THR A 102 -5.32 -4.24 -2.56
N ALA A 103 -5.56 -2.96 -2.27
CA ALA A 103 -6.37 -2.54 -1.14
C ALA A 103 -7.73 -2.05 -1.61
N ARG A 104 -8.79 -2.51 -0.94
CA ARG A 104 -10.18 -2.08 -1.10
C ARG A 104 -10.70 -1.65 0.26
N ALA A 105 -11.57 -0.63 0.29
CA ALA A 105 -12.18 -0.20 1.53
C ALA A 105 -13.18 -1.26 2.03
N GLY A 106 -12.96 -1.81 3.23
CA GLY A 106 -13.91 -2.74 3.86
C GLY A 106 -15.11 -2.00 4.48
N SER A 107 -14.84 -1.07 5.39
CA SER A 107 -15.84 -0.18 5.98
C SER A 107 -15.33 1.25 5.98
N ARG A 108 -16.24 2.23 5.86
CA ARG A 108 -15.94 3.65 5.93
C ARG A 108 -16.99 4.34 6.77
N HIS A 109 -16.58 4.94 7.87
CA HIS A 109 -17.46 5.79 8.63
C HIS A 109 -17.60 7.13 7.92
N ARG A 110 -18.85 7.52 7.63
CA ARG A 110 -19.15 8.89 7.19
C ARG A 110 -19.57 9.66 8.44
N PRO A 111 -18.81 10.66 8.89
CA PRO A 111 -19.27 11.51 9.96
C PRO A 111 -20.61 12.15 9.53
N ARG A 112 -21.55 12.21 10.47
CA ARG A 112 -22.82 12.93 10.29
C ARG A 112 -22.57 14.42 10.15
#